data_AF-A0A9E5PJF0-F1
#
_entry.id   AF-A0A9E5PJF0-F1
#
_cell.length_a   1.000
_cell.length_b   1.000
_cell.length_c   1.000
_cell.angle_alpha   90.00
_cell.angle_beta   90.00
_cell.angle_gamma   90.00
#
_symmetry.space_group_name_H-M   'P 1'
#
loop_
_entity.id
_entity.type
_entity.pdbx_description
1 polymer ?
#
loop_
_entity_poly.entity_id
_entity_poly.type
_entity_poly.pdbx_seq_one_letter_code
_entity_poly.pdbx_strand_id
1 'polypeptide(L)'
;MFDRSKAKAASLLVAIFVLGVAVGGAALAAWGDNDPGRSRRPRERVSYTERLRQELSLTTAQRESVEAILERSQESMQQYWREVGPRFDTLRAQVRTEIMAVLSEEQQEAFQQLMARSDSARRYRDRRGEPHSRVRRDSRGDSHEQ
;
A
#
# COMPACT_ATOMS: atom_id res chain seq x y z
N MET A 1 -2.93 -37.68 -14.31
CA MET A 1 -1.66 -38.16 -13.74
C MET A 1 -0.62 -37.08 -13.97
N PHE A 2 -0.24 -36.32 -12.95
CA PHE A 2 0.78 -35.28 -13.10
C PHE A 2 2.14 -35.96 -13.32
N ASP A 3 2.78 -35.69 -14.45
CA ASP A 3 4.12 -36.20 -14.74
C ASP A 3 5.05 -35.80 -13.60
N ARG A 4 5.68 -36.80 -12.95
CA ARG A 4 6.62 -36.58 -11.84
C ARG A 4 7.73 -35.58 -12.22
N SER A 5 8.04 -35.44 -13.51
CA SER A 5 8.99 -34.47 -14.05
C SER A 5 8.48 -33.02 -13.99
N LYS A 6 7.19 -32.77 -14.28
CA LYS A 6 6.57 -31.44 -14.20
C LYS A 6 6.40 -31.00 -12.74
N ALA A 7 6.06 -31.94 -11.86
CA ALA A 7 5.97 -31.69 -10.43
C ALA A 7 7.35 -31.32 -9.82
N LYS A 8 8.42 -32.01 -10.23
CA LYS A 8 9.79 -31.69 -9.81
C LYS A 8 10.28 -30.34 -10.34
N ALA A 9 9.96 -30.00 -11.59
CA ALA A 9 10.30 -28.71 -12.17
C ALA A 9 9.56 -27.55 -11.46
N ALA A 10 8.27 -27.74 -11.17
CA ALA A 10 7.49 -26.76 -10.41
C ALA A 10 8.03 -26.58 -8.97
N SER A 11 8.40 -27.66 -8.29
CA SER A 11 9.01 -27.55 -6.95
C SER A 11 10.35 -26.81 -6.98
N LEU A 12 11.14 -27.00 -8.04
CA LEU A 12 12.44 -26.34 -8.18
C LEU A 12 12.28 -24.83 -8.44
N LEU A 13 11.28 -24.43 -9.24
CA LEU A 13 10.95 -23.02 -9.46
C LEU A 13 10.47 -22.33 -8.19
N VAL A 14 9.62 -22.99 -7.40
CA VAL A 14 9.19 -22.46 -6.10
C VAL A 14 10.38 -22.33 -5.14
N ALA A 15 11.26 -23.32 -5.08
CA ALA A 15 12.46 -23.26 -4.24
C ALA A 15 13.39 -22.11 -4.64
N ILE A 16 13.62 -21.89 -5.94
CA ILE A 16 14.44 -20.78 -6.45
C ILE A 16 13.77 -19.42 -6.16
N PHE A 17 12.45 -19.33 -6.30
CA PHE A 17 11.71 -18.11 -5.99
C PHE A 17 11.77 -17.77 -4.49
N VAL A 18 11.62 -18.76 -3.62
CA VAL A 18 11.75 -18.58 -2.15
C VAL A 18 13.19 -18.16 -1.80
N LEU A 19 14.20 -18.77 -2.41
CA LEU A 19 15.59 -18.35 -2.24
C LEU A 19 15.81 -16.91 -2.72
N GLY A 20 15.26 -16.54 -3.88
CA GLY A 20 15.34 -15.18 -4.43
C GLY A 20 14.65 -14.14 -3.54
N VAL A 21 13.48 -14.45 -2.98
CA VAL A 21 12.76 -13.60 -2.02
C VAL A 21 13.52 -13.47 -0.70
N ALA A 22 14.14 -14.55 -0.21
CA ALA A 22 14.94 -14.51 1.00
C ALA A 22 16.20 -13.65 0.84
N VAL A 23 16.92 -13.80 -0.28
CA VAL A 23 18.14 -13.02 -0.56
C VAL A 23 17.81 -11.55 -0.88
N GLY A 24 16.78 -11.29 -1.69
CA GLY A 24 16.33 -9.92 -1.98
C GLY A 24 15.72 -9.21 -0.77
N GLY A 25 14.96 -9.93 0.05
CA GLY A 25 14.37 -9.42 1.29
C GLY A 25 15.42 -9.11 2.37
N ALA A 26 16.47 -9.92 2.49
CA ALA A 26 17.58 -9.67 3.40
C ALA A 26 18.43 -8.46 2.96
N ALA A 27 18.66 -8.26 1.65
CA ALA A 27 19.38 -7.10 1.14
C ALA A 27 18.60 -5.78 1.38
N LEU A 28 17.27 -5.79 1.22
CA LEU A 28 16.40 -4.66 1.53
C LEU A 28 16.27 -4.40 3.04
N ALA A 29 16.37 -5.43 3.88
CA ALA A 29 16.35 -5.30 5.33
C ALA A 29 17.69 -4.79 5.90
N ALA A 30 18.83 -5.21 5.33
CA ALA A 30 20.16 -4.78 5.77
C ALA A 30 20.48 -3.31 5.44
N TRP A 31 19.85 -2.75 4.40
CA TRP A 31 19.88 -1.30 4.12
C TRP A 31 18.78 -0.51 4.83
N GLY A 32 17.91 -1.20 5.58
CA GLY A 32 16.62 -0.67 6.02
C GLY A 32 16.62 0.12 7.34
N ASP A 33 17.21 -0.38 8.42
CA ASP A 33 17.18 0.30 9.73
C ASP A 33 18.08 -0.44 10.73
N ASN A 34 19.24 0.14 11.09
CA ASN A 34 20.04 -0.23 12.26
C ASN A 34 20.12 0.96 13.23
N ASP A 35 18.98 1.44 13.73
CA ASP A 35 18.95 2.41 14.82
C ASP A 35 17.75 2.16 15.76
N PRO A 36 17.94 1.41 16.87
CA PRO A 36 16.86 1.00 17.77
C PRO A 36 16.52 2.08 18.83
N GLY A 37 16.49 3.36 18.45
CA GLY A 37 16.33 4.44 19.44
C GLY A 37 15.54 5.68 19.01
N ARG A 38 15.18 5.85 17.73
CA ARG A 38 14.43 7.04 17.31
C ARG A 38 12.94 6.76 17.18
N SER A 39 12.20 7.39 18.08
CA SER A 39 10.79 7.74 17.96
C SER A 39 10.41 7.85 16.48
N ARG A 40 9.49 6.97 16.07
CA ARG A 40 8.95 6.86 14.72
C ARG A 40 8.25 8.17 14.37
N ARG A 41 9.02 9.23 14.06
CA ARG A 41 8.50 10.41 13.40
C ARG A 41 7.80 9.90 12.15
N PRO A 42 6.55 10.31 11.90
CA PRO A 42 5.91 9.96 10.64
C PRO A 42 6.88 10.40 9.55
N ARG A 43 7.45 9.46 8.78
CA ARG A 43 8.13 9.82 7.54
C ARG A 43 7.09 10.61 6.77
N GLU A 44 7.28 11.92 6.70
CA GLU A 44 6.36 12.85 6.07
C GLU A 44 6.19 12.32 4.66
N ARG A 45 5.00 11.77 4.37
CA ARG A 45 4.76 11.19 3.05
C ARG A 45 4.77 12.36 2.09
N VAL A 46 5.88 12.54 1.39
CA VAL A 46 6.03 13.53 0.32
C VAL A 46 4.80 13.40 -0.58
N SER A 47 4.04 14.49 -0.74
CA SER A 47 2.85 14.50 -1.60
C SER A 47 3.25 14.04 -2.99
N TYR A 48 2.36 13.30 -3.68
CA TYR A 48 2.64 12.86 -5.06
C TYR A 48 3.01 14.04 -5.97
N THR A 49 2.35 15.18 -5.80
CA THR A 49 2.68 16.44 -6.49
C THR A 49 4.09 16.93 -6.17
N GLU A 50 4.52 16.82 -4.92
CA GLU A 50 5.87 17.25 -4.48
C GLU A 50 6.96 16.33 -5.02
N ARG A 51 6.65 15.03 -5.14
CA ARG A 51 7.52 14.07 -5.83
C ARG A 51 7.64 14.42 -7.32
N LEU A 52 6.53 14.71 -7.99
CA LEU A 52 6.56 15.14 -9.40
C LEU A 52 7.32 16.45 -9.59
N ARG A 53 7.19 17.40 -8.64
CA ARG A 53 7.96 18.63 -8.64
C ARG A 53 9.47 18.37 -8.62
N GLN A 54 9.92 17.47 -7.74
CA GLN A 54 11.34 17.15 -7.59
C GLN A 54 11.88 16.35 -8.79
N GLU A 55 11.15 15.34 -9.24
CA GLU A 55 11.60 14.45 -10.34
C GLU A 55 11.54 15.15 -11.72
N LEU A 56 10.59 16.07 -11.92
CA LEU A 56 10.37 16.74 -13.21
C LEU A 56 10.78 18.22 -13.22
N SER A 57 11.33 18.73 -12.10
CA SER A 57 11.67 20.14 -11.91
C SER A 57 10.52 21.10 -12.28
N LEU A 58 9.29 20.78 -11.83
CA LEU A 58 8.11 21.57 -12.19
C LEU A 58 8.23 23.02 -11.70
N THR A 59 7.83 23.97 -12.55
CA THR A 59 7.63 25.36 -12.13
C THR A 59 6.44 25.48 -11.17
N THR A 60 6.34 26.60 -10.44
CA THR A 60 5.22 26.85 -9.52
C THR A 60 3.86 26.74 -10.22
N ALA A 61 3.72 27.34 -11.41
CA ALA A 61 2.48 27.28 -12.18
C ALA A 61 2.13 25.85 -12.66
N GLN A 62 3.14 25.06 -13.03
CA GLN A 62 2.93 23.65 -13.38
C GLN A 62 2.51 22.81 -12.18
N ARG A 63 3.13 23.04 -11.00
CA ARG A 63 2.77 22.37 -9.75
C ARG A 63 1.30 22.63 -9.38
N GLU A 64 0.87 23.89 -9.44
CA GLU A 64 -0.52 24.28 -9.15
C GLU A 64 -1.51 23.65 -10.15
N SER A 65 -1.14 23.60 -11.43
CA SER A 65 -1.95 22.94 -12.45
C SER A 65 -2.09 21.43 -12.18
N VAL A 66 -1.00 20.76 -11.81
CA VAL A 66 -1.02 19.33 -11.44
C VAL A 66 -1.88 19.10 -10.19
N GLU A 67 -1.74 19.95 -9.17
CA GLU A 67 -2.54 19.88 -7.95
C GLU A 67 -4.04 19.99 -8.26
N ALA A 68 -4.45 20.98 -9.04
CA ALA A 68 -5.84 21.15 -9.45
C ALA A 68 -6.39 19.97 -10.29
N ILE A 69 -5.56 19.38 -11.16
CA ILE A 69 -5.95 18.18 -11.93
C ILE A 69 -6.19 16.99 -11.00
N LEU A 70 -5.29 16.75 -10.05
CA LEU A 70 -5.38 15.64 -9.12
C LEU A 70 -6.58 15.81 -8.18
N GLU A 71 -6.84 17.02 -7.68
CA GLU A 71 -8.01 17.33 -6.85
C GLU A 71 -9.32 17.06 -7.59
N ARG A 72 -9.48 17.58 -8.81
CA ARG A 72 -10.68 17.34 -9.62
C ARG A 72 -10.90 15.86 -9.93
N SER A 73 -9.81 15.11 -10.11
CA SER A 73 -9.88 13.68 -10.45
C SER A 73 -10.10 12.78 -9.23
N GLN A 74 -9.96 13.32 -8.02
CA GLN A 74 -9.99 12.54 -6.79
C GLN A 74 -11.36 11.86 -6.59
N GLU A 75 -12.45 12.57 -6.86
CA GLU A 75 -13.81 12.04 -6.69
C GLU A 75 -14.11 10.91 -7.69
N SER A 76 -13.75 11.09 -8.96
CA SER A 76 -13.93 10.07 -10.00
C SER A 76 -13.10 8.81 -9.69
N MET A 77 -11.87 8.97 -9.20
CA MET A 77 -11.05 7.85 -8.75
C MET A 77 -11.69 7.13 -7.55
N GLN A 78 -12.20 7.87 -6.56
CA GLN A 78 -12.89 7.27 -5.41
C GLN A 78 -14.14 6.50 -5.82
N GLN A 79 -14.94 7.04 -6.74
CA GLN A 79 -16.12 6.35 -7.26
C GLN A 79 -15.72 5.03 -7.93
N TYR A 80 -14.73 5.07 -8.82
CA TYR A 80 -14.21 3.87 -9.47
C TYR A 80 -13.71 2.83 -8.45
N TRP A 81 -12.97 3.26 -7.42
CA TRP A 81 -12.50 2.36 -6.36
C TRP A 81 -13.63 1.76 -5.52
N ARG A 82 -14.71 2.50 -5.25
CA ARG A 82 -15.90 1.97 -4.56
C ARG A 82 -16.58 0.86 -5.35
N GLU A 83 -16.57 0.96 -6.67
CA GLU A 83 -17.18 -0.04 -7.55
C GLU A 83 -16.31 -1.29 -7.71
N VAL A 84 -14.99 -1.11 -7.89
CA VAL A 84 -14.07 -2.21 -8.23
C VAL A 84 -13.41 -2.84 -7.01
N GLY A 85 -13.23 -2.08 -5.91
CA GLY A 85 -12.59 -2.53 -4.67
C GLY A 85 -13.16 -3.85 -4.12
N PRO A 86 -14.49 -3.97 -3.93
CA PRO A 86 -15.11 -5.19 -3.40
C PRO A 86 -14.85 -6.43 -4.27
N ARG A 87 -14.81 -6.27 -5.59
CA ARG A 87 -14.51 -7.36 -6.53
C ARG A 87 -13.07 -7.84 -6.37
N PHE A 88 -12.15 -6.90 -6.22
CA PHE A 88 -10.74 -7.22 -5.99
C PHE A 88 -10.55 -7.94 -4.65
N ASP A 89 -11.23 -7.50 -3.60
CA ASP A 89 -11.14 -8.14 -2.28
C ASP A 89 -11.71 -9.55 -2.27
N THR A 90 -12.79 -9.78 -3.02
CA THR A 90 -13.34 -11.13 -3.24
C THR A 90 -12.30 -12.03 -3.92
N LEU A 91 -11.67 -11.56 -5.00
CA LEU A 91 -10.63 -12.32 -5.70
C LEU A 91 -9.43 -12.62 -4.78
N ARG A 92 -8.99 -11.64 -3.98
CA ARG A 92 -7.92 -11.86 -3.00
C ARG A 92 -8.29 -12.92 -1.97
N ALA A 93 -9.51 -12.87 -1.43
CA ALA A 93 -9.98 -13.86 -0.47
C ALA A 93 -9.99 -15.27 -1.07
N GLN A 94 -10.43 -15.40 -2.31
CA GLN A 94 -10.39 -16.66 -3.03
C GLN A 94 -8.96 -17.19 -3.19
N VAL A 95 -8.04 -16.37 -3.73
CA VAL A 95 -6.63 -16.75 -3.89
C VAL A 95 -6.00 -17.12 -2.55
N ARG A 96 -6.34 -16.41 -1.47
CA ARG A 96 -5.88 -16.73 -0.12
C ARG A 96 -6.33 -18.13 0.30
N THR A 97 -7.59 -18.47 0.09
CA THR A 97 -8.15 -19.80 0.40
C THR A 97 -7.45 -20.89 -0.40
N GLU A 98 -7.23 -20.68 -1.70
CA GLU A 98 -6.53 -21.62 -2.57
C GLU A 98 -5.08 -21.85 -2.13
N ILE A 99 -4.37 -20.79 -1.72
CA ILE A 99 -3.03 -20.91 -1.13
C ILE A 99 -3.10 -21.70 0.19
N MET A 100 -4.07 -21.42 1.06
CA MET A 100 -4.18 -22.13 2.35
C MET A 100 -4.37 -23.63 2.18
N ALA A 101 -5.10 -24.05 1.15
CA ALA A 101 -5.37 -25.45 0.89
C ALA A 101 -4.12 -26.29 0.54
N VAL A 102 -3.00 -25.66 0.15
CA VAL A 102 -1.77 -26.37 -0.22
C VAL A 102 -0.66 -26.24 0.83
N LEU A 103 -0.88 -25.53 1.93
CA LEU A 103 0.11 -25.33 3.00
C LEU A 103 -0.09 -26.32 4.15
N SER A 104 1.01 -26.70 4.80
CA SER A 104 0.96 -27.39 6.10
C SER A 104 0.41 -26.48 7.20
N GLU A 105 -0.05 -27.05 8.32
CA GLU A 105 -0.61 -26.28 9.45
C GLU A 105 0.36 -25.19 9.95
N GLU A 106 1.64 -25.52 10.12
CA GLU A 106 2.68 -24.56 10.54
C GLU A 106 2.87 -23.44 9.50
N GLN A 107 2.82 -23.76 8.21
CA GLN A 107 2.93 -22.77 7.13
C GLN A 107 1.69 -21.89 7.03
N GLN A 108 0.51 -22.43 7.35
CA GLN A 108 -0.73 -21.66 7.37
C GLN A 108 -0.65 -20.55 8.42
N GLU A 109 -0.17 -20.85 9.63
CA GLU A 109 -0.02 -19.86 10.70
C GLU A 109 0.92 -18.72 10.28
N ALA A 110 2.10 -19.06 9.74
CA ALA A 110 3.06 -18.07 9.25
C ALA A 110 2.48 -17.19 8.13
N PHE A 111 1.75 -17.79 7.19
CA PHE A 111 1.12 -17.06 6.10
C PHE A 111 -0.01 -16.14 6.58
N GLN A 112 -0.82 -16.56 7.56
CA GLN A 112 -1.84 -15.69 8.14
C GLN A 112 -1.23 -14.45 8.80
N GLN A 113 -0.11 -14.61 9.53
CA GLN A 113 0.62 -13.48 10.13
C GLN A 113 1.19 -12.52 9.07
N LEU A 114 1.71 -13.06 7.96
CA LEU A 114 2.18 -12.26 6.83
C LEU A 114 1.05 -11.43 6.20
N MET A 115 -0.12 -12.03 6.01
CA MET A 115 -1.29 -11.33 5.44
C MET A 115 -1.85 -10.27 6.39
N ALA A 116 -1.89 -10.51 7.71
CA ALA A 116 -2.39 -9.54 8.68
C ALA A 116 -1.63 -8.19 8.68
N ARG A 117 -0.31 -8.23 8.47
CA ARG A 117 0.53 -7.02 8.32
C ARG A 117 0.18 -6.24 7.04
N SER A 118 -0.24 -6.95 5.99
CA SER A 118 -0.61 -6.38 4.70
C SER A 118 -1.99 -5.72 4.73
N ASP A 119 -2.96 -6.37 5.41
CA ASP A 119 -4.35 -5.92 5.45
C ASP A 119 -4.57 -4.71 6.37
N SER A 120 -3.80 -4.59 7.45
CA SER A 120 -3.85 -3.42 8.34
C SER A 120 -3.40 -2.13 7.64
N ALA A 121 -2.35 -2.21 6.81
CA ALA A 121 -1.88 -1.08 6.01
C ALA A 121 -2.86 -0.66 4.90
N ARG A 122 -3.69 -1.60 4.40
CA ARG A 122 -4.70 -1.34 3.36
C ARG A 122 -5.96 -0.71 3.92
N ARG A 123 -6.52 -1.26 5.00
CA ARG A 123 -7.70 -0.68 5.67
C ARG A 123 -7.48 0.77 6.09
N TYR A 124 -6.25 1.13 6.45
CA TYR A 124 -5.89 2.53 6.74
C TYR A 124 -5.89 3.43 5.49
N ARG A 125 -5.52 2.90 4.31
CA ARG A 125 -5.58 3.66 3.04
C ARG A 125 -7.01 3.81 2.55
N ASP A 126 -7.83 2.77 2.66
CA ASP A 126 -9.23 2.85 2.23
C ASP A 126 -10.01 3.85 3.10
N ARG A 127 -9.79 3.86 4.42
CA ARG A 127 -10.36 4.89 5.31
C ARG A 127 -9.84 6.31 5.06
N ARG A 128 -8.62 6.48 4.54
CA ARG A 128 -8.11 7.80 4.11
C ARG A 128 -8.71 8.28 2.78
N GLY A 129 -9.28 7.38 2.00
CA GLY A 129 -10.07 7.69 0.81
C GLY A 129 -11.50 8.12 1.13
N GLU A 130 -11.95 7.97 2.37
CA GLU A 130 -13.22 8.52 2.84
C GLU A 130 -13.07 10.05 3.00
N PRO A 131 -14.05 10.86 2.54
CA PRO A 131 -13.98 12.28 2.70
C PRO A 131 -14.07 12.60 4.19
N HIS A 132 -12.94 12.91 4.81
CA HIS A 132 -12.96 13.76 5.99
C HIS A 132 -13.65 15.05 5.54
N SER A 133 -14.92 15.18 5.90
CA SER A 133 -15.58 16.46 6.04
C SER A 133 -14.58 17.36 6.77
N ARG A 134 -13.91 18.24 6.01
CA ARG A 134 -13.15 19.34 6.56
C ARG A 134 -14.18 20.13 7.34
N VAL A 135 -14.28 19.86 8.63
CA VAL A 135 -14.89 20.78 9.58
C VAL A 135 -14.05 22.03 9.41
N ARG A 136 -14.52 22.93 8.55
CA ARG A 136 -14.09 24.31 8.55
C ARG A 136 -14.31 24.75 9.99
N ARG A 137 -13.22 24.78 10.75
CA ARG A 137 -13.14 25.65 11.91
C ARG A 137 -13.30 27.04 11.32
N ASP A 138 -14.55 27.51 11.31
CA ASP A 138 -14.87 28.89 11.01
C ASP A 138 -14.06 29.73 12.00
N SER A 139 -12.93 30.24 11.51
CA SER A 139 -12.33 31.46 12.02
C SER A 139 -13.20 32.62 11.54
N ARG A 140 -14.43 32.70 12.05
CA ARG A 140 -15.15 33.95 12.25
C ARG A 140 -14.84 34.31 13.70
N GLY A 141 -13.99 35.29 13.98
CA GLY A 141 -14.23 36.66 13.59
C GLY A 141 -14.46 37.38 14.90
N ASP A 142 -13.40 37.54 15.68
CA ASP A 142 -13.36 38.51 16.78
C ASP A 142 -12.24 39.48 16.42
N SER A 143 -12.60 40.37 15.50
CA SER A 143 -11.88 41.61 15.28
C SER A 143 -12.39 42.59 16.33
N HIS A 144 -11.44 43.16 17.06
CA HIS A 144 -11.47 44.46 17.73
C HIS A 144 -12.72 45.32 17.52
N GLU A 145 -13.33 45.75 18.63
CA GLU A 145 -13.95 47.06 18.93
C GLU A 145 -14.55 46.92 20.35
N GLN A 146 -14.22 47.65 21.41
CA GLN A 146 -13.63 48.98 21.66
C GLN A 146 -12.74 48.92 22.91
#